data_AF-A0A6C0I4J0-F1
#
_entry.id   AF-A0A6C0I4J0-F1
#
_cell.length_a   1.000
_cell.length_b   1.000
_cell.length_c   1.000
_cell.angle_alpha   90.00
_cell.angle_beta   90.00
_cell.angle_gamma   90.00
#
_symmetry.space_group_name_H-M   'P 1'
#
loop_
_entity.id
_entity.type
_entity.pdbx_description
1 polymer ?
#
loop_
_entity_poly.entity_id
_entity_poly.type
_entity_poly.pdbx_seq_one_letter_code
_entity_poly.pdbx_strand_id
1 'polypeptide(L)'
;MASNLGGGLPGISPTQTMNNKKDSNQTMIRKILRDSWNNKQAQASINGYGRVTTPFRAVNNLGDYLGRQAYVCGGSNQVNANKPGWKGRIGSIISQCDTTGVAASVTNNRYVADSSNYTTFKKQDAIAKNYNDIAFVGDRSNGSYVALMAVRRF
;
A
#
# COMPACT_ATOMS: atom_id res chain seq x y z
N MET A 1 3.62 0.04 17.41
CA MET A 1 3.29 1.42 17.80
C MET A 1 3.23 2.25 16.53
N ALA A 2 2.07 2.79 16.18
CA ALA A 2 1.94 3.62 14.98
C ALA A 2 2.72 4.92 15.20
N SER A 3 3.81 5.11 14.46
CA SER A 3 4.48 6.40 14.35
C SER A 3 3.44 7.45 13.99
N ASN A 4 3.28 8.47 14.83
CA ASN A 4 2.32 9.54 14.64
C ASN A 4 2.70 10.33 13.37
N LEU A 5 2.07 10.00 12.25
CA LEU A 5 2.36 10.54 10.93
C LEU A 5 1.84 11.99 10.84
N GLY A 6 2.66 12.95 11.29
CA GLY A 6 2.34 14.38 11.26
C GLY A 6 1.37 14.75 12.39
N GLY A 7 1.76 15.71 13.23
CA GLY A 7 1.16 16.01 14.54
C GLY A 7 -0.28 16.56 14.53
N GLY A 8 -1.12 16.17 13.58
CA GLY A 8 -2.55 16.49 13.51
C GLY A 8 -3.44 15.33 13.94
N LEU A 9 -4.72 15.65 14.15
CA LEU A 9 -5.75 14.65 14.44
C LEU A 9 -5.94 13.74 13.21
N PRO A 10 -5.80 12.40 13.35
CA PRO A 10 -5.96 11.47 12.25
C PRO A 10 -7.31 11.62 11.57
N GLY A 11 -7.32 11.65 10.23
CA GLY A 11 -8.56 11.67 9.45
C GLY A 11 -9.20 13.05 9.26
N ILE A 12 -8.74 14.10 9.97
CA ILE A 12 -9.20 15.47 9.77
C ILE A 12 -8.40 16.13 8.65
N SER A 13 -9.10 16.79 7.71
CA SER A 13 -8.47 17.72 6.78
C SER A 13 -8.47 19.11 7.42
N PRO A 14 -7.33 19.82 7.48
CA PRO A 14 -7.29 21.18 7.99
C PRO A 14 -7.98 22.13 7.03
N THR A 15 -8.35 23.28 7.58
CA THR A 15 -9.01 24.37 6.85
C THR A 15 -8.14 24.86 5.68
N GLN A 16 -8.81 25.22 4.60
CA GLN A 16 -8.16 25.84 3.43
C GLN A 16 -7.55 27.18 3.87
N THR A 17 -6.32 27.45 3.44
CA THR A 17 -5.67 28.78 3.60
C THR A 17 -5.33 29.34 2.23
N MET A 18 -4.99 30.63 2.14
CA MET A 18 -4.59 31.29 0.88
C MET A 18 -3.52 30.51 0.09
N ASN A 19 -2.60 29.86 0.81
CA ASN A 19 -1.49 29.09 0.22
C ASN A 19 -1.79 27.58 0.08
N ASN A 20 -2.91 27.09 0.63
CA ASN A 20 -3.28 25.67 0.64
C ASN A 20 -4.62 25.51 -0.07
N LYS A 21 -4.61 25.48 -1.42
CA LYS A 21 -5.83 25.24 -2.20
C LYS A 21 -6.26 23.77 -2.08
N LYS A 22 -7.50 23.56 -1.64
CA LYS A 22 -8.15 22.24 -1.62
C LYS A 22 -8.91 22.06 -2.92
N ASP A 23 -8.51 21.10 -3.74
CA ASP A 23 -9.17 20.79 -5.02
C ASP A 23 -9.75 19.36 -5.01
N SER A 24 -10.53 19.03 -6.04
CA SER A 24 -11.11 17.70 -6.21
C SER A 24 -10.06 16.61 -6.42
N ASN A 25 -8.90 16.95 -6.97
CA ASN A 25 -7.80 16.02 -7.14
C ASN A 25 -7.23 15.57 -5.77
N GLN A 26 -7.08 16.50 -4.82
CA GLN A 26 -6.64 16.16 -3.48
C GLN A 26 -7.61 15.23 -2.76
N THR A 27 -8.93 15.42 -2.91
CA THR A 27 -9.92 14.52 -2.29
C THR A 27 -9.86 13.12 -2.92
N MET A 28 -9.69 13.02 -4.23
CA MET A 28 -9.48 11.74 -4.94
C MET A 28 -8.21 11.04 -4.48
N ILE A 29 -7.08 11.75 -4.40
CA ILE A 29 -5.81 11.18 -3.92
C ILE A 29 -5.97 10.68 -2.49
N ARG A 30 -6.62 11.44 -1.59
CA ARG A 30 -6.85 11.00 -0.21
C ARG A 30 -7.69 9.73 -0.13
N LYS A 31 -8.68 9.58 -1.01
CA LYS A 31 -9.45 8.33 -1.14
C LYS A 31 -8.55 7.16 -1.53
N ILE A 32 -7.74 7.32 -2.59
CA ILE A 32 -6.78 6.31 -3.04
C ILE A 32 -5.80 5.92 -1.92
N LEU A 33 -5.30 6.90 -1.15
CA LEU A 33 -4.37 6.63 -0.05
C LEU A 33 -4.98 5.79 1.06
N ARG A 34 -6.25 6.04 1.42
CA ARG A 34 -6.95 5.26 2.46
C ARG A 34 -7.31 3.87 1.98
N ASP A 35 -7.71 3.73 0.72
CA ASP A 35 -8.30 2.49 0.22
C ASP A 35 -7.25 1.55 -0.42
N SER A 36 -6.14 2.10 -0.95
CA SER A 36 -5.20 1.36 -1.79
C SER A 36 -3.78 1.28 -1.21
N TRP A 37 -3.08 2.41 -1.05
CA TRP A 37 -1.64 2.36 -0.76
C TRP A 37 -1.27 2.08 0.71
N ASN A 38 -2.20 2.32 1.64
CA ASN A 38 -1.96 2.16 3.08
C ASN A 38 -2.49 0.82 3.65
N ASN A 39 -2.46 -0.23 2.84
CA ASN A 39 -2.89 -1.57 3.25
C ASN A 39 -1.88 -2.24 4.19
N LYS A 40 -2.30 -3.28 4.95
CA LYS A 40 -1.42 -4.07 5.84
C LYS A 40 -0.15 -4.56 5.14
N GLN A 41 -0.24 -4.81 3.84
CA GLN A 41 0.85 -5.32 3.00
C GLN A 41 1.90 -4.24 2.66
N ALA A 42 1.58 -2.96 2.87
CA ALA A 42 2.51 -1.85 2.81
C ALA A 42 3.44 -1.76 4.04
N GLN A 43 3.14 -2.48 5.12
CA GLN A 43 3.98 -2.50 6.31
C GLN A 43 5.33 -3.17 6.02
N ALA A 44 6.39 -2.71 6.68
CA ALA A 44 7.74 -3.26 6.55
C ALA A 44 7.86 -4.67 7.12
N SER A 45 7.00 -5.02 8.07
CA SER A 45 6.91 -6.37 8.63
C SER A 45 5.46 -6.75 8.94
N ILE A 46 5.11 -8.01 8.70
CA ILE A 46 3.84 -8.62 9.11
C ILE A 46 4.16 -9.84 9.98
N ASN A 47 3.53 -9.93 11.15
CA ASN A 47 3.71 -11.04 12.10
C ASN A 47 5.19 -11.31 12.46
N GLY A 48 6.03 -10.27 12.52
CA GLY A 48 7.46 -10.40 12.82
C GLY A 48 8.35 -10.72 11.60
N TYR A 49 7.77 -10.97 10.43
CA TYR A 49 8.52 -11.24 9.21
C TYR A 49 8.67 -9.99 8.35
N GLY A 50 9.90 -9.65 7.97
CA GLY A 50 10.21 -8.52 7.11
C GLY A 50 9.76 -8.74 5.66
N ARG A 51 9.32 -7.66 5.01
CA ARG A 51 8.95 -7.69 3.59
C ARG A 51 10.19 -7.86 2.70
N VAL A 52 10.21 -8.89 1.87
CA VAL A 52 11.25 -9.11 0.85
C VAL A 52 10.94 -8.32 -0.43
N THR A 53 9.67 -8.20 -0.78
CA THR A 53 9.24 -7.47 -1.99
C THR A 53 9.18 -5.96 -1.78
N THR A 54 9.16 -5.22 -2.89
CA THR A 54 8.95 -3.77 -2.82
C THR A 54 7.52 -3.47 -2.35
N PRO A 55 7.28 -2.37 -1.61
CA PRO A 55 5.95 -2.03 -1.13
C PRO A 55 4.91 -1.93 -2.25
N PHE A 56 5.29 -1.39 -3.41
CA PHE A 56 4.42 -1.36 -4.59
C PHE A 56 3.93 -2.75 -4.98
N ARG A 57 4.83 -3.75 -5.02
CA ARG A 57 4.47 -5.11 -5.41
C ARG A 57 3.64 -5.80 -4.35
N ALA A 58 3.96 -5.61 -3.07
CA ALA A 58 3.20 -6.20 -1.97
C ALA A 58 1.76 -5.69 -1.90
N VAL A 59 1.55 -4.38 -2.10
CA VAL A 59 0.20 -3.79 -2.05
C VAL A 59 -0.66 -4.23 -3.24
N ASN A 60 -0.05 -4.36 -4.43
CA ASN A 60 -0.76 -4.80 -5.63
C ASN A 60 -0.80 -6.32 -5.81
N ASN A 61 -0.39 -7.11 -4.81
CA ASN A 61 -0.33 -8.58 -4.89
C ASN A 61 0.51 -9.08 -6.08
N LEU A 62 1.52 -8.33 -6.53
CA LEU A 62 2.37 -8.66 -7.69
C LEU A 62 3.59 -9.52 -7.32
N GLY A 63 3.57 -10.15 -6.15
CA GLY A 63 4.68 -10.91 -5.60
C GLY A 63 4.36 -11.37 -4.18
N ASP A 64 4.93 -12.51 -3.78
CA ASP A 64 4.79 -12.99 -2.40
C ASP A 64 5.52 -12.05 -1.43
N TYR A 65 4.88 -11.69 -0.33
CA TYR A 65 5.43 -10.75 0.66
C TYR A 65 6.78 -11.22 1.23
N LEU A 66 6.93 -12.53 1.41
CA LEU A 66 8.13 -13.19 1.95
C LEU A 66 9.05 -13.77 0.86
N GLY A 67 8.69 -13.63 -0.42
CA GLY A 67 9.48 -14.19 -1.53
C GLY A 67 9.53 -15.73 -1.56
N ARG A 68 8.53 -16.41 -0.98
CA ARG A 68 8.48 -17.88 -0.95
C ARG A 68 8.29 -18.45 -2.36
N GLN A 69 8.99 -19.55 -2.65
CA GLN A 69 8.91 -20.25 -3.93
C GLN A 69 7.76 -21.25 -3.94
N ALA A 70 6.98 -21.27 -5.02
CA ALA A 70 5.85 -22.18 -5.23
C ALA A 70 4.85 -22.25 -4.06
N TYR A 71 4.79 -21.20 -3.23
CA TYR A 71 3.95 -21.17 -2.04
C TYR A 71 2.52 -20.85 -2.41
N VAL A 72 1.61 -21.73 -1.99
CA VAL A 72 0.17 -21.54 -2.14
C VAL A 72 -0.47 -21.86 -0.79
N CYS A 73 -1.26 -20.93 -0.26
CA CYS A 73 -1.97 -21.12 0.98
C CYS A 73 -3.32 -20.43 0.87
N GLY A 74 -4.35 -21.20 0.51
CA GLY A 74 -5.65 -20.64 0.14
C GLY A 74 -5.55 -19.64 -1.01
N GLY A 75 -6.49 -18.68 -1.03
CA GLY A 75 -6.53 -17.60 -2.02
C GLY A 75 -7.77 -17.63 -2.91
N SER A 76 -7.86 -16.63 -3.79
CA SER A 76 -8.95 -16.51 -4.76
C SER A 76 -8.90 -17.68 -5.75
N ASN A 77 -10.01 -18.41 -5.88
CA ASN A 77 -10.17 -19.46 -6.87
C ASN A 77 -10.77 -18.88 -8.16
N GLN A 78 -10.19 -19.21 -9.33
CA GLN A 78 -10.74 -18.81 -10.63
C GLN A 78 -12.05 -19.55 -10.95
N VAL A 79 -12.30 -20.69 -10.31
CA VAL A 79 -13.47 -21.53 -10.52
C VAL A 79 -14.32 -21.60 -9.26
N ASN A 80 -15.62 -21.33 -9.39
CA ASN A 80 -16.57 -21.37 -8.29
C ASN A 80 -17.22 -22.76 -8.21
N ALA A 81 -16.93 -23.50 -7.14
CA ALA A 81 -17.47 -24.83 -6.90
C ALA A 81 -18.97 -24.83 -6.48
N ASN A 82 -19.58 -23.66 -6.26
CA ASN A 82 -20.98 -23.53 -5.85
C ASN A 82 -21.99 -23.73 -6.98
N LYS A 83 -21.54 -24.04 -8.21
CA LYS A 83 -22.47 -24.44 -9.29
C LYS A 83 -23.01 -25.85 -9.01
N PRO A 84 -24.33 -26.06 -8.90
CA PRO A 84 -24.91 -27.37 -8.60
C PRO A 84 -24.42 -28.45 -9.58
N GLY A 85 -23.98 -29.59 -9.05
CA GLY A 85 -23.46 -30.72 -9.84
C GLY A 85 -21.99 -30.61 -10.28
N TRP A 86 -21.31 -29.47 -10.05
CA TRP A 86 -19.91 -29.26 -10.47
C TRP A 86 -18.87 -29.39 -9.34
N LYS A 87 -19.31 -29.44 -8.08
CA LYS A 87 -18.43 -29.46 -6.90
C LYS A 87 -17.40 -30.60 -6.89
N GLY A 88 -17.76 -31.78 -7.38
CA GLY A 88 -16.85 -32.94 -7.46
C GLY A 88 -15.98 -32.99 -8.72
N ARG A 89 -16.28 -32.16 -9.73
CA ARG A 89 -15.55 -32.10 -11.01
C ARG A 89 -14.56 -30.95 -11.07
N ILE A 90 -14.77 -29.93 -10.25
CA ILE A 90 -13.88 -28.79 -10.08
C ILE A 90 -12.90 -29.17 -8.97
N GLY A 91 -11.63 -29.38 -9.32
CA GLY A 91 -10.57 -29.70 -8.35
C GLY A 91 -10.40 -28.63 -7.27
N SER A 92 -9.76 -29.02 -6.17
CA SER A 92 -9.40 -28.09 -5.09
C SER A 92 -8.05 -27.40 -5.34
N ILE A 93 -7.87 -26.22 -4.75
CA ILE A 93 -6.57 -25.54 -4.74
C ILE A 93 -5.65 -26.26 -3.75
N ILE A 94 -4.41 -26.53 -4.18
CA ILE A 94 -3.35 -27.02 -3.31
C ILE A 94 -3.09 -25.98 -2.22
N SER A 95 -3.23 -26.35 -0.94
CA SER A 95 -2.97 -25.46 0.20
C SER A 95 -1.81 -26.01 1.03
N GLN A 96 -0.66 -25.33 0.94
CA GLN A 96 0.58 -25.59 1.66
C GLN A 96 0.88 -24.41 2.58
N CYS A 97 0.00 -24.19 3.55
CA CYS A 97 0.13 -23.07 4.49
C CYS A 97 1.31 -23.28 5.46
N ASP A 98 2.09 -22.22 5.67
CA ASP A 98 3.12 -22.16 6.71
C ASP A 98 2.57 -21.55 8.01
N THR A 99 3.40 -21.53 9.05
CA THR A 99 3.06 -20.97 10.36
C THR A 99 3.28 -19.46 10.45
N THR A 100 3.64 -18.78 9.35
CA THR A 100 3.96 -17.34 9.37
C THR A 100 2.71 -16.47 9.50
N GLY A 101 1.55 -17.01 9.09
CA GLY A 101 0.29 -16.26 9.02
C GLY A 101 0.32 -15.12 8.00
N VAL A 102 1.30 -15.11 7.09
CA VAL A 102 1.39 -14.16 5.97
C VAL A 102 0.75 -14.80 4.74
N ALA A 103 -0.28 -14.15 4.22
CA ALA A 103 -1.02 -14.62 3.04
C ALA A 103 -0.10 -14.83 1.82
N ALA A 104 -0.42 -15.84 1.01
CA ALA A 104 0.26 -16.10 -0.25
C ALA A 104 -0.11 -15.06 -1.31
N SER A 105 0.80 -14.81 -2.25
CA SER A 105 0.43 -14.15 -3.51
C SER A 105 -0.44 -15.08 -4.35
N VAL A 106 -1.54 -14.55 -4.89
CA VAL A 106 -2.49 -15.30 -5.72
C VAL A 106 -2.31 -14.98 -7.20
N THR A 107 -1.52 -13.95 -7.52
CA THR A 107 -1.35 -13.49 -8.91
C THR A 107 0.01 -13.90 -9.48
N ASN A 108 0.24 -13.51 -10.73
CA ASN A 108 1.51 -13.77 -11.39
C ASN A 108 2.64 -12.91 -10.79
N ASN A 109 3.52 -13.56 -10.03
CA ASN A 109 4.72 -12.95 -9.45
C ASN A 109 5.75 -12.46 -10.50
N ARG A 110 5.55 -12.70 -11.80
CA ARG A 110 6.39 -12.19 -12.89
C ARG A 110 5.74 -11.03 -13.64
N TYR A 111 4.54 -10.60 -13.23
CA TYR A 111 3.87 -9.48 -13.87
C TYR A 111 4.68 -8.19 -13.73
N VAL A 112 4.89 -7.51 -14.86
CA VAL A 112 5.56 -6.21 -14.94
C VAL A 112 4.48 -5.15 -15.10
N ALA A 113 4.35 -4.29 -14.09
CA ALA A 113 3.44 -3.16 -14.15
C ALA A 113 4.02 -2.03 -15.02
N ASP A 114 3.14 -1.22 -15.61
CA ASP A 114 3.56 0.00 -16.30
C ASP A 114 4.29 0.97 -15.35
N SER A 115 5.30 1.62 -15.90
CA SER A 115 6.11 2.67 -15.27
C SER A 115 5.27 3.83 -14.72
N SER A 116 4.13 4.14 -15.36
CA SER A 116 3.20 5.20 -14.94
C SER A 116 2.56 4.88 -13.57
N ASN A 117 2.18 3.62 -13.35
CA ASN A 117 1.60 3.16 -12.09
C ASN A 117 2.61 3.22 -10.95
N TYR A 118 3.86 2.80 -11.21
CA TYR A 118 4.92 2.90 -10.22
C TYR A 118 5.25 4.35 -9.86
N THR A 119 5.30 5.24 -10.86
CA THR A 119 5.53 6.68 -10.64
C THR A 119 4.40 7.29 -9.83
N THR A 120 3.15 6.93 -10.11
CA THR A 120 1.97 7.38 -9.37
C THR A 120 2.02 6.89 -7.93
N PHE A 121 2.34 5.61 -7.71
CA PHE A 121 2.53 5.05 -6.39
C PHE A 121 3.60 5.82 -5.59
N LYS A 122 4.77 6.09 -6.18
CA LYS A 122 5.87 6.79 -5.47
C LYS A 122 5.49 8.23 -5.11
N LYS A 123 4.79 8.94 -6.00
CA LYS A 123 4.26 10.29 -5.74
C LYS A 123 3.27 10.26 -4.57
N GLN A 124 2.34 9.30 -4.60
CA GLN A 124 1.30 9.19 -3.59
C GLN A 124 1.82 8.66 -2.25
N ASP A 125 2.82 7.76 -2.23
CA ASP A 125 3.53 7.33 -1.02
C ASP A 125 4.20 8.50 -0.29
N ALA A 126 4.80 9.44 -1.03
CA ALA A 126 5.35 10.66 -0.43
C ALA A 126 4.24 11.52 0.23
N ILE A 127 3.07 11.61 -0.40
CA ILE A 127 1.91 12.31 0.16
C ILE A 127 1.37 11.57 1.40
N ALA A 128 1.38 10.23 1.37
CA ALA A 128 0.90 9.38 2.46
C ALA A 128 1.69 9.59 3.76
N LYS A 129 3.01 9.81 3.66
CA LYS A 129 3.88 10.08 4.82
C LYS A 129 3.48 11.37 5.57
N ASN A 130 2.94 12.35 4.85
CA ASN A 130 2.48 13.63 5.39
C ASN A 130 0.94 13.71 5.45
N TYR A 131 0.24 12.58 5.43
CA TYR A 131 -1.22 12.54 5.23
C TYR A 131 -2.04 13.24 6.33
N ASN A 132 -1.57 13.19 7.59
CA ASN A 132 -2.17 13.89 8.74
C ASN A 132 -1.32 15.06 9.25
N ASP A 133 -0.30 15.49 8.49
CA ASP A 133 0.47 16.66 8.88
C ASP A 133 -0.43 17.91 8.84
N ILE A 134 -0.59 18.59 9.99
CA ILE A 134 -1.37 19.83 10.12
C ILE A 134 -0.94 20.93 9.13
N ALA A 135 0.32 20.89 8.70
CA ALA A 135 0.86 21.84 7.75
C ALA A 135 0.35 21.59 6.32
N PHE A 136 0.02 20.35 5.91
CA PHE A 136 -0.32 20.01 4.52
C PHE A 136 0.63 20.67 3.50
N VAL A 137 1.95 20.63 3.74
CA VAL A 137 2.98 21.30 2.91
C VAL A 137 2.93 22.85 2.98
N GLY A 138 1.98 23.43 3.72
CA GLY A 138 1.93 24.83 4.12
C GLY A 138 2.84 25.12 5.30
N ASP A 139 3.87 25.90 5.02
CA ASP A 139 4.81 26.51 5.94
C ASP A 139 4.11 27.49 6.90
N ARG A 140 3.66 26.99 8.06
CA ARG A 140 3.60 27.86 9.26
C ARG A 140 5.02 28.17 9.78
N SER A 141 6.04 27.40 9.35
CA SER A 141 7.43 27.46 9.87
C SER A 141 8.48 26.77 8.97
N ASN A 142 8.57 27.04 7.66
CA ASN A 142 9.67 26.56 6.77
C ASN A 142 9.84 25.03 6.59
N GLY A 143 8.80 24.20 6.71
CA GLY A 143 8.93 22.73 6.60
C GLY A 143 9.43 22.21 5.24
N SER A 144 9.13 22.90 4.14
CA SER A 144 9.58 22.57 2.78
C SER A 144 11.09 22.76 2.59
N TYR A 145 11.69 23.71 3.32
CA TYR A 145 13.13 23.99 3.29
C TYR A 145 13.97 22.83 3.84
N VAL A 146 13.48 22.16 4.90
CA VAL A 146 14.21 21.07 5.59
C VAL A 146 14.36 19.83 4.71
N ALA A 147 13.30 19.44 3.99
CA ALA A 147 13.34 18.30 3.08
C ALA A 147 14.24 18.56 1.86
N LEU A 148 14.21 19.78 1.31
CA LEU A 148 15.07 20.20 0.21
C LEU A 148 16.54 20.26 0.62
N MET A 149 16.81 20.71 1.85
CA MET A 149 18.14 20.73 2.45
C MET A 149 18.70 19.31 2.66
N ALA A 150 17.90 18.35 3.09
CA ALA A 150 18.34 16.95 3.26
C ALA A 150 18.79 16.30 1.93
N VAL A 151 18.16 16.67 0.81
CA VAL A 151 18.54 16.18 -0.52
C VAL A 151 19.76 16.91 -1.08
N ARG A 152 19.93 18.19 -0.77
CA ARG A 152 21.04 19.04 -1.23
C ARG A 152 22.25 19.05 -0.29
N ARG A 153 22.28 18.21 0.76
CA ARG A 153 23.37 18.14 1.74
C ARG A 153 24.57 17.31 1.26
N PHE A 154 24.82 17.30 -0.05
CA PHE A 154 26.02 16.74 -0.67
C PHE A 154 26.59 17.76 -1.64
#